data_AF-A0AA42J0A5-F1
#
_entry.id   AF-A0AA42J0A5-F1
#
_cell.length_a   1.000
_cell.length_b   1.000
_cell.length_c   1.000
_cell.angle_alpha   90.00
_cell.angle_beta   90.00
_cell.angle_gamma   90.00
#
_symmetry.space_group_name_H-M   'P 1'
#
loop_
_entity.id
_entity.type
_entity.pdbx_description
1 polymer ?
#
loop_
_entity_poly.entity_id
_entity_poly.type
_entity_poly.pdbx_seq_one_letter_code
_entity_poly.pdbx_strand_id
1 'polypeptide(L)'
;MNYYIVFQNKSFEVEPDLEGVLEGDMIFTYIGGTIVSVGTVVKGAYPSKEPSTLDVQYEWLESKLSVKPIFSKIKELLGKEPTPFTKQGRHAVAGSLHRLNQECGQFIIERMLIS
;
A
#
# COMPACT_ATOMS: atom_id res chain seq x y z
N MET A 1 -2.05 14.29 3.65
CA MET A 1 -1.63 12.89 3.81
C MET A 1 -2.58 11.99 3.04
N ASN A 2 -2.07 11.33 2.02
CA ASN A 2 -2.73 10.26 1.28
C ASN A 2 -2.20 8.90 1.74
N TYR A 3 -2.96 7.85 1.43
CA TYR A 3 -2.59 6.48 1.73
C TYR A 3 -2.42 5.70 0.43
N TYR A 4 -1.39 4.86 0.42
CA TYR A 4 -1.08 3.97 -0.68
C TYR A 4 -0.82 2.57 -0.15
N ILE A 5 -0.94 1.58 -1.02
CA ILE A 5 -0.53 0.21 -0.75
C ILE A 5 0.34 -0.29 -1.90
N VAL A 6 1.48 -0.88 -1.54
CA VAL A 6 2.38 -1.53 -2.48
C VAL A 6 2.33 -3.04 -2.29
N PHE A 7 2.17 -3.78 -3.39
CA PHE A 7 2.11 -5.24 -3.37
C PHE A 7 3.48 -5.82 -3.71
N GLN A 8 4.19 -6.36 -2.73
CA GLN A 8 5.49 -7.00 -2.95
C GLN A 8 5.33 -8.52 -2.88
N ASN A 9 4.97 -9.13 -4.02
CA ASN A 9 5.11 -10.58 -4.22
C ASN A 9 6.43 -10.85 -4.97
N LYS A 10 7.02 -12.05 -4.78
CA LYS A 10 8.40 -12.42 -5.15
C LYS A 10 8.86 -12.22 -6.62
N SER A 11 8.01 -11.72 -7.51
CA SER A 11 8.34 -11.50 -8.93
C SER A 11 8.13 -10.03 -9.27
N PHE A 12 9.21 -9.26 -9.42
CA PHE A 12 9.18 -7.85 -9.80
C PHE A 12 9.01 -7.74 -11.32
N GLU A 13 7.90 -7.19 -11.81
CA GLU A 13 7.73 -6.91 -13.26
C GLU A 13 7.12 -5.54 -13.58
N VAL A 14 6.64 -4.76 -12.60
CA VAL A 14 6.01 -3.46 -12.86
C VAL A 14 6.62 -2.35 -12.02
N GLU A 15 7.04 -1.29 -12.70
CA GLU A 15 7.47 -0.02 -12.08
C GLU A 15 6.24 0.67 -11.48
N PRO A 16 6.29 1.08 -10.20
CA PRO A 16 5.17 1.76 -9.56
C PRO A 16 4.94 3.13 -10.20
N ASP A 17 3.68 3.45 -10.49
CA ASP A 17 3.29 4.82 -10.83
C ASP A 17 3.35 5.69 -9.57
N LEU A 18 4.22 6.70 -9.61
CA LEU A 18 4.48 7.61 -8.50
C LEU A 18 3.80 8.97 -8.68
N GLU A 19 2.98 9.13 -9.72
CA GLU A 19 2.29 10.38 -9.98
C GLU A 19 1.41 10.79 -8.78
N GLY A 20 1.61 12.02 -8.30
CA GLY A 20 0.84 12.58 -7.20
C GLY A 20 1.22 12.07 -5.80
N VAL A 21 2.27 11.25 -5.65
CA VAL A 21 2.82 10.89 -4.33
C VAL A 21 3.59 12.08 -3.75
N LEU A 22 3.18 12.55 -2.57
CA LEU A 22 3.74 13.72 -1.91
C LEU A 22 4.48 13.36 -0.62
N GLU A 23 5.34 14.28 -0.17
CA GLU A 23 5.95 14.19 1.16
C GLU A 23 4.88 14.13 2.26
N GLY A 24 5.09 13.25 3.24
CA GLY A 24 4.15 12.95 4.31
C GLY A 24 3.05 11.96 3.94
N ASP A 25 2.99 11.46 2.70
CA ASP A 25 2.10 10.37 2.34
C ASP A 25 2.56 9.04 2.94
N MET A 26 1.63 8.11 3.09
CA MET A 26 1.85 6.85 3.79
C MET A 26 1.67 5.65 2.84
N ILE A 27 2.59 4.70 2.91
CA ILE A 27 2.64 3.51 2.05
C ILE A 27 2.58 2.25 2.91
N PHE A 28 1.55 1.43 2.72
CA PHE A 28 1.44 0.10 3.33
C PHE A 28 2.13 -0.94 2.45
N THR A 29 3.05 -1.73 3.02
CA THR A 29 3.67 -2.85 2.28
C THR A 29 2.90 -4.13 2.50
N TYR A 30 2.28 -4.64 1.45
CA TYR A 30 1.51 -5.89 1.45
C TYR A 30 2.33 -7.04 0.86
N ILE A 31 2.47 -8.12 1.62
CA ILE A 31 3.16 -9.35 1.21
C ILE A 31 2.30 -10.55 1.59
N GLY A 32 1.91 -11.36 0.60
CA GLY A 32 1.34 -12.70 0.84
C GLY A 32 0.10 -12.75 1.75
N GLY A 33 -0.75 -11.72 1.76
CA GLY A 33 -1.93 -11.67 2.64
C GLY A 33 -1.80 -10.77 3.86
N THR A 34 -0.64 -10.15 4.07
CA THR A 34 -0.30 -9.46 5.31
C THR A 34 0.32 -8.10 5.02
N ILE A 35 -0.03 -7.08 5.80
CA ILE A 35 0.69 -5.81 5.82
C ILE A 35 1.84 -5.94 6.83
N VAL A 36 3.06 -5.69 6.37
CA VAL A 36 4.29 -5.99 7.12
C VAL A 36 5.07 -4.75 7.54
N SER A 37 4.87 -3.63 6.86
CA SER A 37 5.51 -2.35 7.17
C SER A 37 4.63 -1.19 6.76
N VAL A 38 4.90 -0.05 7.36
CA VAL A 38 4.36 1.26 7.01
C VAL A 38 5.54 2.13 6.62
N GLY A 39 5.44 2.82 5.49
CA GLY A 39 6.44 3.79 5.04
C GLY A 39 5.84 5.19 5.03
N THR A 40 6.60 6.16 5.52
CA THR A 40 6.29 7.59 5.32
C THR A 40 7.19 8.13 4.22
N VAL A 41 6.59 8.79 3.23
CA VAL A 41 7.34 9.44 2.15
C VAL A 41 8.05 10.66 2.74
N VAL A 42 9.38 10.61 2.79
CA VAL A 42 10.22 11.72 3.27
C VAL A 42 10.63 12.65 2.13
N LYS A 43 10.52 12.16 0.89
CA LYS A 43 10.69 12.98 -0.32
C LYS A 43 9.79 12.44 -1.42
N GLY A 44 8.86 13.28 -1.88
CA GLY A 44 7.96 12.97 -2.99
C GLY A 44 8.71 12.71 -4.30
N ALA A 45 8.03 12.22 -5.33
CA ALA A 45 8.66 11.76 -6.57
C ALA A 45 9.60 12.82 -7.19
N TYR A 46 10.86 12.44 -7.44
CA TYR A 46 11.86 13.32 -8.05
C TYR A 46 12.65 12.62 -9.16
N PRO A 47 13.03 13.35 -10.23
CA PRO A 47 13.85 12.80 -11.30
C PRO A 47 15.28 12.62 -10.78
N SER A 48 15.63 11.40 -10.40
CA SER A 48 16.99 11.06 -9.93
C SER A 48 17.71 10.18 -10.95
N LYS A 49 16.99 9.21 -11.53
CA LYS A 49 17.29 8.35 -12.67
C LYS A 49 15.93 7.93 -13.25
N GLU A 50 15.86 7.47 -14.50
CA GLU A 50 14.68 6.72 -14.94
C GLU A 50 14.75 5.32 -14.30
N PRO A 51 13.71 4.83 -13.61
CA PRO A 51 12.42 5.48 -13.28
C PRO A 51 12.49 6.44 -12.07
N SER A 52 11.52 7.38 -12.01
CA SER A 52 11.35 8.33 -10.90
C SER A 52 11.49 7.66 -9.54
N THR A 53 12.18 8.34 -8.62
CA THR A 53 12.49 7.79 -7.29
C THR A 53 11.69 8.52 -6.22
N LEU A 54 11.33 7.80 -5.16
CA LEU A 54 10.82 8.35 -3.91
C LEU A 54 11.72 7.92 -2.75
N ASP A 55 11.88 8.79 -1.77
CA ASP A 55 12.55 8.41 -0.52
C ASP A 55 11.47 8.08 0.52
N VAL A 56 11.54 6.88 1.07
CA VAL A 56 10.57 6.37 2.05
C VAL A 56 11.31 5.91 3.30
N GLN A 57 10.86 6.42 4.44
CA GLN A 57 11.26 5.89 5.73
C GLN A 57 10.30 4.77 6.12
N TYR A 58 10.78 3.53 6.09
CA TYR A 58 10.00 2.35 6.45
C TYR A 58 10.16 1.96 7.91
N GLU A 59 9.05 1.63 8.54
CA GLU A 59 8.96 1.01 9.86
C GLU A 59 8.34 -0.38 9.71
N TRP A 60 9.08 -1.41 10.11
CA TRP A 60 8.57 -2.78 10.14
C TRP A 60 7.62 -2.95 11.32
N LEU A 61 6.45 -3.54 11.07
CA LEU A 61 5.47 -3.79 12.10
C LEU A 61 5.91 -4.96 12.98
N GLU A 62 5.94 -4.74 14.30
CA GLU A 62 6.16 -5.81 15.28
C GLU A 62 5.04 -6.86 15.21
N SER A 63 3.78 -6.40 15.20
CA SER A 63 2.60 -7.22 14.93
C SER A 63 2.12 -6.99 13.50
N LYS A 64 2.33 -7.99 12.63
CA LYS A 64 1.95 -7.91 11.22
C LYS A 64 0.43 -8.02 11.07
N LEU A 65 -0.18 -7.12 10.30
CA LEU A 65 -1.63 -7.13 10.13
C LEU A 65 -2.06 -8.12 9.03
N SER A 66 -2.71 -9.21 9.44
CA SER A 66 -3.37 -10.12 8.49
C SER A 66 -4.58 -9.43 7.85
N VAL A 67 -4.60 -9.35 6.52
CA VAL A 67 -5.67 -8.67 5.78
C VAL A 67 -6.90 -9.57 5.62
N LYS A 68 -6.74 -10.90 5.65
CA LYS A 68 -7.81 -11.87 5.41
C LYS A 68 -9.06 -11.62 6.28
N PRO A 69 -8.98 -11.34 7.60
CA PRO A 69 -10.16 -11.07 8.43
C PRO A 69 -10.86 -9.75 8.12
N ILE A 70 -10.14 -8.75 7.61
CA ILE A 70 -10.64 -7.39 7.38
C ILE A 70 -10.91 -7.08 5.90
N PHE A 71 -10.66 -8.05 5.03
CA PHE A 71 -10.73 -7.91 3.58
C PHE A 71 -12.10 -7.47 3.06
N SER A 72 -13.19 -7.99 3.64
CA SER A 72 -14.55 -7.61 3.25
C SER A 72 -14.79 -6.12 3.47
N LYS A 73 -14.31 -5.57 4.59
CA LYS A 73 -14.47 -4.15 4.91
C LYS A 73 -13.59 -3.27 4.02
N ILE A 74 -12.35 -3.69 3.74
CA ILE A 74 -11.48 -2.98 2.80
C ILE A 74 -12.15 -2.87 1.42
N LYS A 75 -12.76 -3.95 0.92
CA LYS A 75 -13.48 -3.92 -0.36
C LYS A 75 -14.68 -2.98 -0.36
N GLU A 76 -15.46 -3.01 0.71
CA GLU A 76 -16.60 -2.12 0.89
C GLU A 76 -16.15 -0.66 0.86
N LEU A 77 -15.10 -0.31 1.62
CA LEU A 77 -14.57 1.04 1.69
C LEU A 77 -14.03 1.52 0.33
N LEU A 78 -13.37 0.66 -0.45
CA LEU A 78 -12.89 0.99 -1.79
C LEU A 78 -14.03 1.20 -2.81
N GLY A 79 -15.26 0.77 -2.49
CA GLY A 79 -16.49 1.15 -3.20
C GLY A 79 -16.75 0.45 -4.53
N LYS A 80 -15.81 0.44 -5.48
CA LYS A 80 -15.99 -0.17 -6.82
C LYS A 80 -14.69 -0.79 -7.37
N GLU A 81 -14.83 -1.86 -8.14
CA GLU A 81 -13.72 -2.44 -8.91
C GLU A 81 -13.33 -1.52 -10.09
N PRO A 82 -12.04 -1.49 -10.49
CA PRO A 82 -10.94 -2.34 -10.01
C PRO A 82 -10.42 -1.89 -8.65
N THR A 83 -10.35 -2.82 -7.70
CA THR A 83 -9.65 -2.62 -6.43
C THR A 83 -8.27 -3.26 -6.50
N PRO A 84 -7.27 -2.76 -5.76
CA PRO A 84 -5.98 -3.43 -5.60
C PRO A 84 -6.10 -4.89 -5.11
N PHE A 85 -7.26 -5.24 -4.54
CA PHE A 85 -7.56 -6.51 -3.90
C PHE A 85 -8.54 -7.35 -4.74
N THR A 86 -8.07 -7.97 -5.84
CA THR A 86 -8.95 -8.81 -6.68
C THR A 86 -9.53 -10.00 -5.91
N LYS A 87 -10.68 -10.55 -6.38
CA LYS A 87 -11.55 -11.56 -5.71
C LYS A 87 -10.87 -12.78 -5.05
N GLN A 88 -9.60 -13.07 -5.32
CA GLN A 88 -8.86 -14.17 -4.70
C GLN A 88 -7.46 -13.80 -4.20
N GLY A 89 -7.10 -12.52 -4.12
CA GLY A 89 -5.72 -12.10 -3.79
C GLY A 89 -4.68 -12.56 -4.84
N ARG A 90 -5.13 -12.96 -6.03
CA ARG A 90 -4.31 -13.62 -7.07
C ARG A 90 -3.78 -12.70 -8.17
N HIS A 91 -4.26 -11.45 -8.25
CA HIS A 91 -3.85 -10.51 -9.31
C HIS A 91 -3.58 -9.09 -8.81
N ALA A 92 -3.09 -8.94 -7.59
CA ALA A 92 -2.35 -7.71 -7.32
C ALA A 92 -1.02 -7.84 -8.04
N VAL A 93 -0.81 -7.00 -9.06
CA VAL A 93 0.43 -6.99 -9.83
C VAL A 93 1.56 -6.66 -8.87
N ALA A 94 2.54 -7.55 -8.76
CA ALA A 94 3.68 -7.34 -7.89
C ALA A 94 4.47 -6.11 -8.34
N GLY A 95 4.88 -5.26 -7.40
CA GLY A 95 5.51 -3.96 -7.66
C GLY A 95 4.54 -2.80 -7.86
N SER A 96 3.23 -3.06 -8.01
CA SER A 96 2.26 -1.98 -8.20
C SER A 96 1.96 -1.21 -6.91
N LEU A 97 1.96 0.12 -7.02
CA LEU A 97 1.54 1.06 -6.00
C LEU A 97 0.10 1.51 -6.32
N HIS A 98 -0.79 1.43 -5.34
CA HIS A 98 -2.19 1.82 -5.49
C HIS A 98 -2.58 2.85 -4.46
N ARG A 99 -3.22 3.94 -4.90
CA ARG A 99 -3.82 4.91 -3.99
C ARG A 99 -5.06 4.31 -3.34
N LEU A 100 -5.16 4.46 -2.02
CA LEU A 100 -6.35 4.15 -1.24
C LEU A 100 -7.17 5.42 -1.04
N ASN A 101 -8.48 5.27 -0.87
CA ASN A 101 -9.27 6.37 -0.35
C ASN A 101 -8.97 6.58 1.15
N GLN A 102 -9.33 7.76 1.65
CA GLN A 102 -9.03 8.20 3.01
C GLN A 102 -9.58 7.22 4.07
N GLU A 103 -10.85 6.81 3.91
CA GLU A 103 -11.51 5.90 4.84
C GLU A 103 -10.83 4.53 4.92
N CYS A 104 -10.40 3.98 3.78
CA CYS A 104 -9.69 2.70 3.74
C CYS A 104 -8.32 2.77 4.41
N GLY A 105 -7.56 3.85 4.16
CA GLY A 105 -6.26 4.04 4.80
C GLY A 105 -6.36 4.21 6.32
N GLN A 106 -7.31 5.02 6.78
CA GLN A 106 -7.59 5.20 8.22
C GLN A 106 -8.01 3.89 8.87
N PHE A 107 -8.93 3.14 8.24
CA PHE A 107 -9.35 1.84 8.74
C PHE A 107 -8.17 0.87 8.93
N ILE A 108 -7.23 0.84 7.97
CA ILE A 108 -6.04 -0.02 8.08
C ILE A 108 -5.18 0.38 9.30
N ILE A 109 -4.95 1.68 9.52
CA ILE A 109 -4.20 2.17 10.70
C ILE A 109 -4.89 1.79 12.00
N GLU A 110 -6.20 2.02 12.11
CA GLU A 110 -6.97 1.63 13.29
C GLU A 110 -6.82 0.14 13.59
N ARG A 111 -6.82 -0.71 12.55
CA ARG A 111 -6.61 -2.15 12.72
C ARG A 111 -5.20 -2.50 13.17
N MET A 112 -4.18 -1.73 12.81
CA MET A 112 -2.81 -1.94 13.28
C MET A 112 -2.65 -1.60 14.76
N LEU A 113 -3.32 -0.56 15.26
CA LEU A 113 -3.21 -0.11 16.66
C LEU A 113 -3.83 -1.04 17.70
N ILE A 114 -4.63 -2.02 17.25
CA ILE A 114 -5.35 -2.97 18.10
C ILE A 114 -4.94 -4.43 17.84
N SER A 115 -3.92 -4.65 17.01
CA SER A 115 -3.38 -5.98 16.66
C SER A 115 -2.12 -6.32 17.44
#